data_AF-A0A3B5MTD3-F1
#
_entry.id   AF-A0A3B5MTD3-F1
#
_cell.length_a   1.000
_cell.length_b   1.000
_cell.length_c   1.000
_cell.angle_alpha   90.00
_cell.angle_beta   90.00
_cell.angle_gamma   90.00
#
_symmetry.space_group_name_H-M   'P 1'
#
loop_
_entity.id
_entity.type
_entity.pdbx_description
1 polymer ?
#
loop_
_entity_poly.entity_id
_entity_poly.type
_entity_poly.pdbx_seq_one_letter_code
_entity_poly.pdbx_strand_id
1 'polypeptide(L)'
;GASGEGNVERIVDRRRSRKGRVEYLVRWRGYSSESDTWEPETHLSACMSYVHEFNRRHLERDAALLRSTRGPPCEPGGGRSGGAPGPARGRPAGETGRHPAGTRPGEGPHGDPAPEPEPAATVAATSPRDPHDPRGGPLPLQLRYNASRPDFLFLSPGNTGLMEAVTGATGAVGKRRLEERSTFDKRLRVSVRQTESAYRYRDIVVKKQDGFTYILLSTKSSENNALNPEVMKEIQSAMATAASDDSKLVLIGAVGSVFCCGLDFLYFIRRLADDRKKESIKMAETIRTFVNTFIQFRKPIVAAVNGPALGLGAALLPLCDVVWANEKAWFQTPYSTCGQTPDGCSSFTFPRIMGPASANELLLGGRKLTAQEACLKGLVSQVLWPGTFTQEVMLRIKELVAVDSQVLQESKALMRSTSRGALEQANERECEALKRVWGSLQGTDSILQFLQKRTELC
;
A
#
# COMPACT_ATOMS: atom_id res chain seq x y z
N GLY A 1 -10.31 -18.84 -37.07
CA GLY A 1 -9.93 -20.18 -37.54
C GLY A 1 -8.55 -20.49 -37.01
N ALA A 2 -8.39 -21.71 -36.47
CA ALA A 2 -7.20 -22.29 -35.84
C ALA A 2 -6.71 -21.60 -34.54
N SER A 3 -7.13 -22.18 -33.42
CA SER A 3 -6.58 -22.01 -32.07
C SER A 3 -5.09 -22.38 -32.03
N GLY A 4 -4.23 -21.38 -31.91
CA GLY A 4 -2.78 -21.40 -32.18
C GLY A 4 -1.86 -22.00 -31.11
N GLU A 5 -2.32 -22.95 -30.30
CA GLU A 5 -1.45 -23.62 -29.32
C GLU A 5 -0.54 -24.70 -29.95
N GLY A 6 -0.91 -25.26 -31.12
CA GLY A 6 -0.22 -26.42 -31.71
C GLY A 6 0.85 -26.13 -32.77
N ASN A 7 0.92 -24.90 -33.31
CA ASN A 7 1.68 -24.64 -34.53
C ASN A 7 3.02 -23.90 -34.32
N VAL A 8 3.35 -23.47 -33.11
CA VAL A 8 4.63 -22.81 -32.81
C VAL A 8 5.67 -23.84 -32.36
N GLU A 9 6.84 -23.84 -33.01
CA GLU A 9 7.97 -24.70 -32.64
C GLU A 9 8.89 -24.01 -31.63
N ARG A 10 9.29 -22.76 -31.91
CA ARG A 10 10.11 -21.93 -31.02
C ARG A 10 10.14 -20.47 -31.47
N ILE A 11 10.58 -19.59 -30.57
CA ILE A 11 10.93 -18.20 -30.90
C ILE A 11 12.40 -18.13 -31.31
N VAL A 12 12.68 -17.45 -32.42
CA VAL A 12 14.00 -17.38 -33.06
C VAL A 12 14.69 -16.06 -32.75
N ASP A 13 13.95 -14.95 -32.76
CA ASP A 13 14.49 -13.60 -32.59
C ASP A 13 13.44 -12.63 -32.02
N ARG A 14 13.89 -11.45 -31.58
CA ARG A 14 13.06 -10.37 -31.03
C ARG A 14 13.51 -9.02 -31.56
N ARG A 15 12.55 -8.20 -31.99
CA ARG A 15 12.82 -6.82 -32.41
C ARG A 15 11.81 -5.84 -31.84
N ARG A 16 12.13 -4.55 -31.93
CA ARG A 16 11.18 -3.45 -31.72
C ARG A 16 10.79 -2.85 -33.07
N SER A 17 9.50 -2.86 -33.36
CA SER A 17 8.92 -2.21 -34.53
C SER A 17 9.11 -0.70 -34.47
N ARG A 18 9.03 0.00 -35.61
CA ARG A 18 9.17 1.47 -35.71
C ARG A 18 8.18 2.24 -34.82
N LYS A 19 7.07 1.60 -34.41
CA LYS A 19 6.06 2.15 -33.49
C LYS A 19 6.32 1.79 -32.01
N GLY A 20 7.49 1.24 -31.68
CA GLY A 20 7.91 0.88 -30.32
C GLY A 20 7.30 -0.42 -29.77
N ARG A 21 6.57 -1.19 -30.59
CA ARG A 21 5.98 -2.48 -30.19
C ARG A 21 7.00 -3.61 -30.33
N VAL A 22 6.97 -4.58 -29.42
CA VAL A 22 7.83 -5.76 -29.47
C VAL A 22 7.20 -6.79 -30.41
N GLU A 23 7.99 -7.29 -31.34
CA GLU A 23 7.65 -8.38 -32.26
C GLU A 23 8.65 -9.52 -32.07
N TYR A 24 8.18 -10.74 -32.18
CA TYR A 24 8.98 -11.96 -32.08
C TYR A 24 8.97 -12.70 -33.41
N LEU A 25 10.13 -13.19 -33.84
CA LEU A 25 10.25 -14.04 -35.02
C LEU A 25 9.92 -15.47 -34.61
N VAL A 26 8.86 -16.02 -35.18
CA VAL A 26 8.30 -17.32 -34.81
C VAL A 26 8.70 -18.37 -35.83
N ARG A 27 9.24 -19.51 -35.35
CA ARG A 27 9.37 -20.72 -36.16
C ARG A 27 8.13 -21.57 -36.03
N TRP A 28 7.49 -21.85 -37.16
CA TRP A 28 6.28 -22.67 -37.22
C TRP A 28 6.63 -24.15 -37.36
N ARG A 29 5.95 -24.99 -36.57
CA ARG A 29 6.17 -26.43 -36.55
C ARG A 29 5.88 -27.03 -37.92
N GLY A 30 6.86 -27.71 -38.50
CA GLY A 30 6.74 -28.38 -39.80
C GLY A 30 7.01 -27.48 -41.02
N TYR A 31 7.45 -26.24 -40.81
CA TYR A 31 7.85 -25.31 -41.87
C TYR A 31 9.35 -25.02 -41.82
N SER A 32 9.95 -24.70 -42.97
CA SER A 32 11.35 -24.27 -43.05
C SER A 32 11.53 -22.85 -42.51
N SER A 33 12.79 -22.44 -42.28
CA SER A 33 13.13 -21.10 -41.80
C SER A 33 12.71 -19.96 -42.74
N GLU A 34 12.38 -20.25 -43.99
CA GLU A 34 11.88 -19.27 -44.96
C GLU A 34 10.44 -18.83 -44.66
N SER A 35 9.72 -19.63 -43.87
CA SER A 35 8.34 -19.35 -43.44
C SER A 35 8.27 -18.67 -42.07
N ASP A 36 9.40 -18.31 -41.46
CA ASP A 36 9.42 -17.64 -40.15
C ASP A 36 8.76 -16.24 -40.27
N THR A 37 7.77 -15.94 -39.44
CA THR A 37 7.04 -14.65 -39.47
C THR A 37 7.24 -13.85 -38.19
N TRP A 38 7.23 -12.52 -38.33
CA TRP A 38 7.28 -11.59 -37.20
C TRP A 38 5.89 -11.37 -36.64
N GLU A 39 5.62 -11.93 -35.47
CA GLU A 39 4.33 -11.80 -34.79
C GLU A 39 4.43 -10.82 -33.61
N PRO A 40 3.44 -9.92 -33.45
CA PRO A 40 3.36 -9.09 -32.25
C PRO A 40 3.05 -9.97 -31.03
N GLU A 41 3.54 -9.56 -29.87
CA GLU A 41 3.33 -10.27 -28.59
C GLU A 41 1.85 -10.59 -28.31
N THR A 42 0.94 -9.73 -28.76
CA THR A 42 -0.51 -9.92 -28.61
C THR A 42 -1.08 -11.11 -29.40
N HIS A 43 -0.41 -11.55 -30.47
CA HIS A 43 -0.80 -12.73 -31.25
C HIS A 43 -0.28 -14.04 -30.65
N LEU A 44 0.67 -13.97 -29.71
CA LEU A 44 1.31 -15.12 -29.09
C LEU A 44 0.74 -15.46 -27.72
N SER A 45 -0.43 -14.92 -27.37
CA SER A 45 -1.06 -15.08 -26.05
C SER A 45 -1.23 -16.56 -25.64
N ALA A 46 -1.51 -17.44 -26.61
CA ALA A 46 -1.68 -18.88 -26.38
C ALA A 46 -0.35 -19.67 -26.35
N CYS A 47 0.78 -19.05 -26.71
CA CYS A 47 2.11 -19.70 -26.78
C CYS A 47 3.19 -18.90 -26.04
N MET A 48 2.79 -18.16 -25.00
CA MET A 48 3.69 -17.31 -24.19
C MET A 48 4.81 -18.09 -23.50
N SER A 49 4.65 -19.40 -23.26
CA SER A 49 5.70 -20.27 -22.71
C SER A 49 6.99 -20.22 -23.54
N TYR A 50 6.89 -20.26 -24.87
CA TYR A 50 8.06 -20.16 -25.77
C TYR A 50 8.70 -18.76 -25.75
N VAL A 51 7.89 -17.71 -25.58
CA VAL A 51 8.36 -16.33 -25.46
C VAL A 51 9.14 -16.13 -24.15
N HIS A 52 8.63 -16.66 -23.04
CA HIS A 52 9.30 -16.61 -21.75
C HIS A 52 10.62 -17.39 -21.76
N GLU A 53 10.62 -18.59 -22.34
CA GLU A 53 11.83 -19.40 -22.46
C GLU A 53 12.92 -18.70 -23.29
N PHE A 54 12.55 -18.11 -24.42
CA PHE A 54 13.45 -17.34 -25.27
C PHE A 54 14.05 -16.14 -24.53
N ASN A 55 13.21 -15.35 -23.85
CA ASN A 55 13.66 -14.17 -23.11
C ASN A 55 14.64 -14.54 -21.98
N ARG A 56 14.40 -15.66 -21.28
CA ARG A 56 15.31 -16.18 -20.24
C ARG A 56 16.70 -16.50 -20.82
N ARG A 57 16.75 -17.26 -21.93
CA ARG A 57 18.02 -17.61 -22.59
C ARG A 57 18.75 -16.39 -23.14
N HIS A 58 18.02 -15.39 -23.64
CA HIS A 58 18.61 -14.13 -24.11
C HIS A 58 19.23 -13.31 -22.97
N LEU A 59 18.54 -13.19 -21.83
CA LEU A 59 19.06 -12.53 -20.64
C LEU A 59 20.32 -13.21 -20.09
N GLU A 60 20.35 -14.54 -20.09
CA GLU A 60 21.52 -15.32 -19.67
C GLU A 60 22.72 -15.11 -20.60
N ARG A 61 22.48 -15.03 -21.92
CA ARG A 61 23.52 -14.76 -22.93
C ARG A 61 24.07 -13.34 -22.82
N ASP A 62 23.22 -12.34 -22.63
CA ASP A 62 23.64 -10.94 -22.43
C ASP A 62 24.44 -10.79 -21.13
N ALA A 63 24.05 -11.50 -20.06
CA ALA A 63 24.79 -11.55 -18.80
C ALA A 63 26.13 -12.28 -18.93
N ALA A 64 26.24 -13.30 -19.79
CA ALA A 64 27.50 -13.98 -20.08
C ALA A 64 28.47 -13.10 -20.88
N LEU A 65 27.96 -12.35 -21.87
CA LEU A 65 28.75 -11.38 -22.65
C LEU A 65 29.31 -10.26 -21.76
N LEU A 66 28.50 -9.74 -20.84
CA LEU A 66 28.93 -8.72 -19.87
C LEU A 66 29.99 -9.22 -18.87
N ARG A 67 30.00 -10.52 -18.56
CA ARG A 67 31.03 -11.15 -17.73
C ARG A 67 32.34 -11.38 -18.48
N SER A 68 32.27 -11.69 -19.78
CA SER A 68 33.46 -11.84 -20.63
C SER A 68 34.19 -10.52 -20.92
N THR A 69 33.52 -9.37 -20.79
CA THR A 69 34.13 -8.04 -20.98
C THR A 69 34.87 -7.50 -19.75
N ARG A 70 34.87 -8.23 -18.62
CA ARG A 70 35.71 -7.90 -17.46
C ARG A 70 37.00 -8.71 -17.53
N GLY A 71 38.06 -8.10 -18.06
CA GLY A 71 39.41 -8.66 -18.04
C GLY A 71 39.92 -8.88 -16.59
N PRO A 72 40.93 -9.75 -16.40
CA PRO A 72 41.42 -10.10 -15.07
C PRO A 72 42.10 -8.88 -14.38
N PRO A 73 42.12 -8.80 -13.05
CA PRO A 73 42.69 -7.66 -12.34
C PRO A 73 44.23 -7.65 -12.44
N CYS A 74 44.81 -6.48 -12.71
CA CYS A 74 46.26 -6.24 -12.61
C CYS A 74 46.78 -6.43 -11.17
N GLU A 75 47.88 -7.15 -11.02
CA GLU A 75 48.64 -7.19 -9.76
C GLU A 75 49.45 -5.89 -9.54
N PRO A 76 49.70 -5.48 -8.28
CA PRO A 76 50.52 -4.32 -7.99
C PRO A 76 52.00 -4.64 -8.16
N GLY A 77 52.67 -3.86 -9.03
CA GLY A 77 54.09 -3.98 -9.34
C GLY A 77 55.02 -3.72 -8.15
N GLY A 78 56.11 -4.49 -8.12
CA GLY A 78 57.23 -4.30 -7.22
C GLY A 78 58.12 -3.12 -7.59
N GLY A 79 58.69 -2.48 -6.58
CA GLY A 79 59.78 -1.50 -6.69
C GLY A 79 60.89 -1.87 -5.72
N ARG A 80 62.08 -2.16 -6.27
CA ARG A 80 63.34 -2.45 -5.58
C ARG A 80 64.13 -1.17 -5.30
N SER A 81 64.76 -1.09 -4.13
CA SER A 81 66.12 -0.56 -3.87
C SER A 81 66.37 -0.73 -2.36
N GLY A 82 67.47 -1.25 -1.80
CA GLY A 82 68.81 -1.56 -2.24
C GLY A 82 69.72 -1.29 -1.03
N GLY A 83 70.56 -2.25 -0.61
CA GLY A 83 71.63 -2.01 0.37
C GLY A 83 71.69 -2.98 1.57
N ALA A 84 72.57 -3.98 1.47
CA ALA A 84 73.29 -4.61 2.59
C ALA A 84 74.75 -4.09 2.55
N PRO A 85 75.61 -4.19 3.59
CA PRO A 85 75.96 -5.44 4.31
C PRO A 85 76.14 -5.29 5.85
N GLY A 86 75.92 -6.34 6.64
CA GLY A 86 77.00 -7.14 7.23
C GLY A 86 76.87 -7.30 8.78
N PRO A 87 77.52 -8.30 9.42
CA PRO A 87 76.87 -9.13 10.46
C PRO A 87 77.58 -9.20 11.83
N ALA A 88 76.86 -9.63 12.90
CA ALA A 88 77.41 -10.30 14.10
C ALA A 88 76.25 -10.82 14.98
N ARG A 89 76.04 -12.14 15.15
CA ARG A 89 76.60 -13.05 16.17
C ARG A 89 76.36 -12.63 17.63
N GLY A 90 75.59 -13.45 18.35
CA GLY A 90 75.52 -13.47 19.83
C GLY A 90 74.37 -14.32 20.35
N ARG A 91 74.68 -15.55 20.76
CA ARG A 91 73.76 -16.57 21.35
C ARG A 91 73.92 -16.53 22.91
N PRO A 92 73.28 -17.42 23.71
CA PRO A 92 72.41 -17.06 24.85
C PRO A 92 72.95 -17.53 26.24
N ALA A 93 72.22 -17.22 27.33
CA ALA A 93 72.17 -17.93 28.63
C ALA A 93 71.27 -17.12 29.58
N GLY A 94 70.52 -17.60 30.57
CA GLY A 94 70.27 -18.91 31.21
C GLY A 94 69.07 -18.69 32.18
N GLU A 95 68.19 -19.67 32.38
CA GLU A 95 68.03 -20.46 33.65
C GLU A 95 67.82 -19.59 34.91
N THR A 96 66.78 -19.73 35.76
CA THR A 96 66.26 -20.89 36.52
C THR A 96 64.87 -20.55 37.10
N GLY A 97 63.85 -21.43 37.14
CA GLY A 97 63.48 -22.31 38.27
C GLY A 97 63.13 -21.56 39.57
N ARG A 98 62.02 -21.75 40.32
CA ARG A 98 61.10 -22.86 40.61
C ARG A 98 59.88 -22.35 41.43
N HIS A 99 58.73 -23.01 41.30
CA HIS A 99 57.58 -23.10 42.26
C HIS A 99 57.93 -24.02 43.48
N PRO A 100 57.09 -24.34 44.53
CA PRO A 100 55.61 -24.34 44.62
C PRO A 100 54.91 -24.15 46.02
N ALA A 101 53.55 -24.08 45.96
CA ALA A 101 52.48 -24.72 46.79
C ALA A 101 52.24 -24.54 48.32
N GLY A 102 50.93 -24.50 48.65
CA GLY A 102 50.25 -24.93 49.91
C GLY A 102 49.65 -23.79 50.77
N THR A 103 48.46 -23.81 51.40
CA THR A 103 47.38 -24.80 51.66
C THR A 103 46.14 -24.03 52.27
N ARG A 104 44.93 -24.64 52.25
CA ARG A 104 43.55 -24.16 52.64
C ARG A 104 43.24 -24.20 54.19
N PRO A 105 41.97 -24.24 54.73
CA PRO A 105 40.70 -23.43 54.62
C PRO A 105 40.03 -23.09 56.01
N GLY A 106 38.85 -22.43 56.02
CA GLY A 106 37.83 -22.47 57.12
C GLY A 106 36.59 -21.60 56.79
N GLU A 107 35.41 -22.17 56.47
CA GLU A 107 34.24 -22.49 57.33
C GLU A 107 33.09 -21.45 57.22
N GLY A 108 31.86 -21.90 56.87
CA GLY A 108 30.59 -21.12 56.84
C GLY A 108 29.84 -21.16 58.20
N PRO A 109 28.49 -21.10 58.33
CA PRO A 109 27.42 -21.16 57.29
C PRO A 109 26.13 -20.31 57.56
N HIS A 110 25.06 -20.53 56.76
CA HIS A 110 23.61 -20.23 56.95
C HIS A 110 23.10 -18.84 56.50
N GLY A 111 22.00 -18.64 55.78
CA GLY A 111 20.93 -19.48 55.22
C GLY A 111 19.81 -18.57 54.64
N ASP A 112 19.16 -18.98 53.55
CA ASP A 112 17.93 -18.40 52.94
C ASP A 112 16.68 -18.55 53.88
N PRO A 113 15.42 -18.09 53.58
CA PRO A 113 14.84 -17.46 52.37
C PRO A 113 13.86 -16.25 52.64
N ALA A 114 13.18 -15.79 51.58
CA ALA A 114 12.12 -14.77 51.52
C ALA A 114 10.85 -15.05 52.37
N PRO A 115 9.99 -14.02 52.59
CA PRO A 115 8.54 -14.24 52.49
C PRO A 115 7.69 -13.07 51.90
N GLU A 116 6.57 -13.41 51.27
CA GLU A 116 5.29 -12.66 51.16
C GLU A 116 4.21 -13.42 51.99
N PRO A 117 2.95 -12.97 52.18
CA PRO A 117 2.38 -11.64 52.49
C PRO A 117 1.38 -11.66 53.70
N GLU A 118 0.69 -10.53 53.97
CA GLU A 118 -0.55 -10.31 54.79
C GLU A 118 -0.41 -10.33 56.35
N PRO A 119 -1.33 -9.73 57.18
CA PRO A 119 -2.70 -9.26 56.90
C PRO A 119 -3.12 -7.87 57.48
N ALA A 120 -4.35 -7.48 57.18
CA ALA A 120 -5.08 -6.31 57.69
C ALA A 120 -5.49 -6.40 59.19
N ALA A 121 -5.62 -5.24 59.86
CA ALA A 121 -6.48 -5.06 61.02
C ALA A 121 -6.93 -3.59 61.22
N THR A 122 -8.21 -3.49 61.57
CA THR A 122 -9.12 -2.34 61.67
C THR A 122 -9.27 -1.84 63.11
N VAL A 123 -9.49 -0.52 63.35
CA VAL A 123 -10.33 0.06 64.44
C VAL A 123 -10.78 1.48 63.99
N ALA A 124 -12.04 1.72 63.58
CA ALA A 124 -13.22 2.22 64.33
C ALA A 124 -12.99 3.57 65.07
N ALA A 125 -13.87 4.59 65.14
CA ALA A 125 -15.30 4.82 64.87
C ALA A 125 -15.47 6.37 64.69
N THR A 126 -16.51 6.96 64.07
CA THR A 126 -17.92 6.99 64.51
C THR A 126 -18.84 7.51 63.40
N SER A 127 -20.03 6.92 63.30
CA SER A 127 -21.23 7.43 62.62
C SER A 127 -22.24 7.86 63.72
N PRO A 128 -23.34 8.61 63.46
CA PRO A 128 -24.55 8.03 62.83
C PRO A 128 -25.34 9.08 61.96
N ARG A 129 -26.36 8.82 61.13
CA ARG A 129 -27.54 7.93 61.18
C ARG A 129 -28.15 7.72 59.76
N ASP A 130 -28.66 6.52 59.57
CA ASP A 130 -29.68 6.04 58.61
C ASP A 130 -31.12 6.48 59.05
N PRO A 131 -32.25 6.32 58.30
CA PRO A 131 -32.68 5.02 57.73
C PRO A 131 -33.59 5.00 56.48
N HIS A 132 -33.48 3.94 55.66
CA HIS A 132 -34.54 2.94 55.35
C HIS A 132 -34.39 2.30 53.94
N ASP A 133 -34.18 0.98 53.94
CA ASP A 133 -34.54 0.01 52.89
C ASP A 133 -35.54 -0.98 53.53
N PRO A 134 -36.49 -1.63 52.81
CA PRO A 134 -36.15 -2.93 52.20
C PRO A 134 -36.83 -3.29 50.87
N ARG A 135 -36.02 -3.95 50.02
CA ARG A 135 -36.29 -5.24 49.31
C ARG A 135 -37.02 -5.25 47.96
N GLY A 136 -36.31 -5.82 46.96
CA GLY A 136 -36.91 -6.69 45.94
C GLY A 136 -36.21 -6.66 44.57
N GLY A 137 -35.29 -7.60 44.30
CA GLY A 137 -35.00 -8.02 42.91
C GLY A 137 -36.14 -8.91 42.37
N PRO A 138 -36.30 -9.08 41.04
CA PRO A 138 -35.30 -9.75 40.20
C PRO A 138 -35.06 -9.15 38.78
N LEU A 139 -34.01 -9.65 38.12
CA LEU A 139 -33.65 -9.52 36.68
C LEU A 139 -34.75 -10.10 35.74
N PRO A 140 -34.58 -10.14 34.39
CA PRO A 140 -34.01 -9.22 33.39
C PRO A 140 -35.01 -8.95 32.22
N LEU A 141 -34.81 -7.96 31.34
CA LEU A 141 -35.51 -7.95 30.04
C LEU A 141 -34.84 -7.13 28.94
N GLN A 142 -34.64 -7.81 27.81
CA GLN A 142 -34.31 -7.27 26.49
C GLN A 142 -35.40 -6.30 25.98
N LEU A 143 -35.00 -5.24 25.28
CA LEU A 143 -35.81 -4.54 24.27
C LEU A 143 -34.85 -4.07 23.16
N ARG A 144 -34.78 -4.77 22.02
CA ARG A 144 -35.57 -4.52 20.80
C ARG A 144 -35.66 -3.03 20.45
N TYR A 145 -34.76 -2.57 19.58
CA TYR A 145 -34.90 -1.31 18.89
C TYR A 145 -35.81 -1.50 17.67
N ASN A 146 -36.97 -0.88 17.71
CA ASN A 146 -38.00 -0.95 16.69
C ASN A 146 -37.71 0.11 15.61
N ALA A 147 -37.81 -0.28 14.35
CA ALA A 147 -37.68 0.60 13.20
C ALA A 147 -38.95 1.45 13.05
N SER A 148 -38.80 2.77 13.00
CA SER A 148 -39.88 3.71 12.66
C SER A 148 -39.46 4.55 11.46
N ARG A 149 -40.14 4.35 10.34
CA ARG A 149 -40.14 5.22 9.15
C ARG A 149 -40.87 6.53 9.48
N PRO A 150 -40.57 7.65 8.79
CA PRO A 150 -41.53 8.73 8.65
C PRO A 150 -42.23 8.66 7.28
N ASP A 151 -43.56 8.75 7.33
CA ASP A 151 -44.47 8.95 6.20
C ASP A 151 -44.35 10.38 5.65
N PHE A 152 -44.34 10.54 4.33
CA PHE A 152 -44.49 11.83 3.65
C PHE A 152 -45.84 11.87 2.93
N LEU A 153 -46.69 12.80 3.38
CA LEU A 153 -48.00 13.10 2.81
C LEU A 153 -47.86 13.86 1.48
N PHE A 154 -48.50 13.33 0.44
CA PHE A 154 -48.72 13.99 -0.85
C PHE A 154 -50.00 14.83 -0.80
N LEU A 155 -49.92 16.07 -1.25
CA LEU A 155 -51.09 16.87 -1.68
C LEU A 155 -50.93 17.19 -3.17
N SER A 156 -51.90 16.74 -3.97
CA SER A 156 -52.10 17.15 -5.36
C SER A 156 -52.82 18.50 -5.42
N PRO A 157 -52.81 19.15 -6.61
CA PRO A 157 -54.10 19.34 -7.28
C PRO A 157 -54.04 18.96 -8.76
N GLY A 158 -55.12 18.33 -9.24
CA GLY A 158 -55.40 18.16 -10.67
C GLY A 158 -56.08 19.38 -11.27
N ASN A 159 -56.05 19.52 -12.59
CA ASN A 159 -57.19 19.18 -13.45
C ASN A 159 -56.81 19.26 -14.94
N THR A 160 -57.42 18.36 -15.74
CA THR A 160 -57.86 18.50 -17.16
C THR A 160 -56.93 19.22 -18.15
N GLY A 161 -56.44 18.64 -19.25
CA GLY A 161 -57.05 17.63 -20.12
C GLY A 161 -57.05 18.21 -21.54
N LEU A 162 -56.35 17.58 -22.46
CA LEU A 162 -56.66 17.57 -23.89
C LEU A 162 -55.89 16.41 -24.53
N MET A 163 -56.65 15.61 -25.25
CA MET A 163 -56.31 14.35 -25.85
C MET A 163 -56.21 14.60 -27.35
N GLU A 164 -55.10 14.26 -27.98
CA GLU A 164 -55.08 13.97 -29.41
C GLU A 164 -54.11 12.82 -29.67
N ALA A 165 -54.67 11.77 -30.26
CA ALA A 165 -54.00 10.56 -30.65
C ALA A 165 -53.59 10.66 -32.11
N VAL A 166 -52.34 10.31 -32.44
CA VAL A 166 -52.01 9.71 -33.72
C VAL A 166 -51.06 8.53 -33.49
N THR A 167 -51.60 7.39 -33.89
CA THR A 167 -51.07 6.05 -34.11
C THR A 167 -49.62 5.93 -34.61
N GLY A 168 -48.87 5.02 -33.98
CA GLY A 168 -48.31 3.85 -34.66
C GLY A 168 -46.92 3.96 -35.30
N ALA A 169 -45.90 3.48 -34.60
CA ALA A 169 -44.80 2.70 -35.21
C ALA A 169 -44.07 1.88 -34.15
N THR A 170 -44.23 0.56 -34.26
CA THR A 170 -43.51 -0.47 -33.51
C THR A 170 -42.06 -0.59 -33.97
N GLY A 171 -41.14 -0.77 -33.01
CA GLY A 171 -40.01 -1.70 -33.20
C GLY A 171 -38.58 -1.14 -33.19
N ALA A 172 -37.75 -1.82 -32.39
CA ALA A 172 -36.28 -1.90 -32.41
C ALA A 172 -35.45 -0.82 -31.70
N VAL A 173 -35.43 -0.96 -30.37
CA VAL A 173 -34.33 -0.59 -29.46
C VAL A 173 -33.05 -1.34 -29.83
N GLY A 174 -31.91 -0.63 -29.88
CA GLY A 174 -30.59 -1.26 -29.77
C GLY A 174 -29.48 -0.46 -30.46
N LYS A 175 -28.36 -0.27 -29.74
CA LYS A 175 -27.09 0.37 -30.19
C LYS A 175 -27.03 1.91 -30.11
N ARG A 176 -27.06 2.48 -28.90
CA ARG A 176 -26.50 3.82 -28.67
C ARG A 176 -25.72 4.03 -27.37
N ARG A 177 -25.44 2.97 -26.59
CA ARG A 177 -24.85 3.08 -25.24
C ARG A 177 -23.38 2.67 -25.13
N LEU A 178 -22.75 2.15 -26.20
CA LEU A 178 -21.37 1.67 -26.16
C LEU A 178 -20.33 2.67 -26.68
N GLU A 179 -20.73 3.60 -27.57
CA GLU A 179 -19.79 4.57 -28.16
C GLU A 179 -19.42 5.70 -27.19
N GLU A 180 -20.36 6.15 -26.34
CA GLU A 180 -20.13 7.24 -25.37
C GLU A 180 -19.08 6.90 -24.30
N ARG A 181 -18.99 5.62 -23.88
CA ARG A 181 -17.96 5.15 -22.94
C ARG A 181 -16.55 5.20 -23.56
N SER A 182 -16.43 4.85 -24.83
CA SER A 182 -15.17 4.88 -25.58
C SER A 182 -14.75 6.31 -25.93
N THR A 183 -15.69 7.20 -26.27
CA THR A 183 -15.40 8.61 -26.57
C THR A 183 -15.04 9.40 -25.31
N PHE A 184 -15.62 9.08 -24.15
CA PHE A 184 -15.22 9.66 -22.86
C PHE A 184 -13.78 9.26 -22.49
N ASP A 185 -13.43 7.97 -22.58
CA ASP A 185 -12.09 7.44 -22.28
C ASP A 185 -11.03 7.98 -23.28
N LYS A 186 -11.43 8.23 -24.54
CA LYS A 186 -10.61 8.91 -25.54
C LYS A 186 -10.50 10.42 -25.30
N ARG A 187 -11.56 11.12 -24.88
CA ARG A 187 -11.51 12.54 -24.46
C ARG A 187 -10.60 12.75 -23.26
N LEU A 188 -10.62 11.81 -22.31
CA LEU A 188 -9.70 11.73 -21.18
C LEU A 188 -8.23 11.58 -21.59
N ARG A 189 -7.94 10.96 -22.73
CA ARG A 189 -6.58 10.85 -23.29
C ARG A 189 -6.16 12.07 -24.10
N VAL A 190 -7.10 12.83 -24.67
CA VAL A 190 -6.80 13.97 -25.57
C VAL A 190 -6.68 15.29 -24.81
N SER A 191 -7.48 15.54 -23.77
CA SER A 191 -7.40 16.79 -22.97
C SER A 191 -6.14 16.89 -22.11
N VAL A 192 -5.40 15.79 -21.94
CA VAL A 192 -4.14 15.70 -21.16
C VAL A 192 -2.99 16.46 -21.82
N ARG A 193 -3.13 16.92 -23.07
CA ARG A 193 -2.06 17.64 -23.79
C ARG A 193 -2.04 19.16 -23.58
N GLN A 194 -3.04 19.77 -22.93
CA GLN A 194 -3.22 21.23 -23.01
C GLN A 194 -3.03 22.04 -21.72
N THR A 195 -2.57 21.44 -20.62
CA THR A 195 -2.14 22.22 -19.44
C THR A 195 -0.66 21.94 -19.15
N GLU A 196 0.20 22.46 -20.02
CA GLU A 196 1.64 22.56 -19.77
C GLU A 196 1.92 23.67 -18.75
N SER A 197 2.25 23.28 -17.52
CA SER A 197 3.31 23.92 -16.74
C SER A 197 3.79 22.99 -15.60
N ALA A 198 5.06 22.57 -15.71
CA ALA A 198 6.00 22.16 -14.67
C ALA A 198 5.93 20.81 -13.92
N TYR A 199 4.84 20.02 -13.91
CA TYR A 199 4.86 18.75 -13.16
C TYR A 199 4.32 17.56 -13.96
N ARG A 200 5.15 17.03 -14.86
CA ARG A 200 4.89 15.73 -15.48
C ARG A 200 5.36 14.62 -14.55
N TYR A 201 4.40 14.05 -13.83
CA TYR A 201 4.61 12.87 -13.00
C TYR A 201 4.71 11.61 -13.86
N ARG A 202 5.55 10.65 -13.44
CA ARG A 202 5.71 9.38 -14.14
C ARG A 202 4.66 8.37 -13.71
N ASP A 203 4.37 8.32 -12.41
CA ASP A 203 3.62 7.25 -11.75
C ASP A 203 2.24 7.67 -11.25
N ILE A 204 1.95 8.98 -11.28
CA ILE A 204 0.62 9.52 -11.03
C ILE A 204 0.16 10.42 -12.19
N VAL A 205 -1.16 10.60 -12.28
CA VAL A 205 -1.77 11.59 -13.16
C VAL A 205 -2.48 12.62 -12.29
N VAL A 206 -2.12 13.89 -12.43
CA VAL A 206 -2.75 14.98 -11.69
C VAL A 206 -3.61 15.81 -12.64
N LYS A 207 -4.85 16.06 -12.24
CA LYS A 207 -5.80 16.89 -13.00
C LYS A 207 -6.45 17.90 -12.10
N LYS A 208 -6.19 19.18 -12.33
CA LYS A 208 -6.93 20.27 -11.72
C LYS A 208 -8.18 20.54 -12.53
N GLN A 209 -9.36 20.44 -11.91
CA GLN A 209 -10.66 20.61 -12.58
C GLN A 209 -11.65 21.22 -11.62
N ASP A 210 -12.48 22.16 -12.09
CA ASP A 210 -13.69 22.62 -11.41
C ASP A 210 -13.54 22.78 -9.89
N GLY A 211 -12.52 23.52 -9.42
CA GLY A 211 -12.31 23.81 -8.00
C GLY A 211 -11.75 22.66 -7.14
N PHE A 212 -11.26 21.56 -7.72
CA PHE A 212 -10.53 20.51 -7.00
C PHE A 212 -9.33 19.96 -7.79
N THR A 213 -8.43 19.27 -7.09
CA THR A 213 -7.34 18.53 -7.72
C THR A 213 -7.59 17.03 -7.63
N TYR A 214 -7.56 16.33 -8.76
CA TYR A 214 -7.67 14.88 -8.87
C TYR A 214 -6.28 14.25 -9.04
N ILE A 215 -5.82 13.51 -8.03
CA ILE A 215 -4.62 12.69 -8.07
C ILE A 215 -5.01 11.24 -8.36
N LEU A 216 -4.58 10.72 -9.50
CA LEU A 216 -4.83 9.35 -9.95
C LEU A 216 -3.53 8.53 -9.86
N LEU A 217 -3.53 7.48 -9.05
CA LEU A 217 -2.46 6.48 -9.08
C LEU A 217 -2.48 5.72 -10.41
N SER A 218 -1.37 5.73 -11.14
CA SER A 218 -1.23 5.01 -12.41
C SER A 218 0.24 4.63 -12.64
N THR A 219 0.75 3.81 -11.73
CA THR A 219 2.19 3.55 -11.63
C THR A 219 2.74 2.88 -12.90
N LYS A 220 3.96 3.29 -13.27
CA LYS A 220 4.79 2.73 -14.35
C LYS A 220 6.06 2.08 -13.80
N SER A 221 6.54 2.54 -12.64
CA SER A 221 7.70 2.01 -11.93
C SER A 221 7.37 0.80 -11.06
N SER A 222 6.09 0.57 -10.76
CA SER A 222 5.61 -0.52 -9.92
C SER A 222 4.30 -1.12 -10.45
N GLU A 223 4.00 -2.35 -10.05
CA GLU A 223 2.76 -3.04 -10.40
C GLU A 223 1.63 -2.74 -9.41
N ASN A 224 0.38 -2.84 -9.86
CA ASN A 224 -0.81 -2.75 -9.00
C ASN A 224 -0.83 -1.51 -8.08
N ASN A 225 -0.32 -0.38 -8.58
CA ASN A 225 -0.20 0.87 -7.84
C ASN A 225 0.56 0.71 -6.51
N ALA A 226 1.62 -0.11 -6.47
CA ALA A 226 2.48 -0.25 -5.29
C ALA A 226 3.32 1.02 -5.04
N LEU A 227 3.59 1.29 -3.76
CA LEU A 227 4.26 2.49 -3.29
C LEU A 227 5.74 2.19 -3.07
N ASN A 228 6.56 2.62 -4.03
CA ASN A 228 8.00 2.79 -3.83
C ASN A 228 8.30 4.27 -3.48
N PRO A 229 9.55 4.61 -3.09
CA PRO A 229 9.89 5.98 -2.69
C PRO A 229 9.63 7.05 -3.77
N GLU A 230 9.73 6.69 -5.05
CA GLU A 230 9.50 7.60 -6.17
C GLU A 230 8.01 7.95 -6.26
N VAL A 231 7.14 6.94 -6.23
CA VAL A 231 5.67 7.11 -6.21
C VAL A 231 5.24 7.96 -5.01
N MET A 232 5.76 7.67 -3.81
CA MET A 232 5.45 8.45 -2.61
C MET A 232 5.85 9.92 -2.77
N LYS A 233 7.05 10.18 -3.30
CA LYS A 233 7.54 11.54 -3.54
C LYS A 233 6.68 12.29 -4.57
N GLU A 234 6.24 11.63 -5.63
CA GLU A 234 5.34 12.24 -6.62
C GLU A 234 3.99 12.63 -5.99
N ILE A 235 3.40 11.76 -5.17
CA ILE A 235 2.16 12.06 -4.44
C ILE A 235 2.36 13.22 -3.46
N GLN A 236 3.46 13.23 -2.69
CA GLN A 236 3.78 14.33 -1.78
C GLN A 236 3.91 15.66 -2.54
N SER A 237 4.59 15.66 -3.68
CA SER A 237 4.71 16.84 -4.54
C SER A 237 3.35 17.31 -5.05
N ALA A 238 2.52 16.39 -5.55
CA ALA A 238 1.18 16.73 -6.04
C ALA A 238 0.28 17.29 -4.92
N MET A 239 0.35 16.70 -3.72
CA MET A 239 -0.36 17.22 -2.55
C MET A 239 0.17 18.59 -2.14
N ALA A 240 1.49 18.82 -2.13
CA ALA A 240 2.05 20.13 -1.83
C ALA A 240 1.56 21.19 -2.83
N THR A 241 1.54 20.89 -4.12
CA THR A 241 0.97 21.78 -5.15
C THR A 241 -0.52 22.04 -4.90
N ALA A 242 -1.31 20.99 -4.62
CA ALA A 242 -2.73 21.12 -4.32
C ALA A 242 -3.01 21.82 -2.98
N ALA A 243 -2.05 21.87 -2.05
CA ALA A 243 -2.18 22.64 -0.81
C ALA A 243 -2.10 24.16 -1.09
N SER A 244 -1.26 24.56 -2.05
CA SER A 244 -0.97 25.96 -2.35
C SER A 244 -1.82 26.57 -3.47
N ASP A 245 -2.50 25.76 -4.28
CA ASP A 245 -3.37 26.25 -5.35
C ASP A 245 -4.77 26.68 -4.86
N ASP A 246 -5.66 27.03 -5.79
CA ASP A 246 -7.05 27.41 -5.54
C ASP A 246 -8.02 26.20 -5.38
N SER A 247 -7.51 24.96 -5.39
CA SER A 247 -8.34 23.77 -5.20
C SER A 247 -8.98 23.82 -3.81
N LYS A 248 -10.26 23.54 -3.71
CA LYS A 248 -10.97 23.46 -2.42
C LYS A 248 -10.74 22.15 -1.70
N LEU A 249 -10.51 21.07 -2.45
CA LEU A 249 -10.29 19.71 -1.95
C LEU A 249 -9.42 18.90 -2.93
N VAL A 250 -8.96 17.74 -2.46
CA VAL A 250 -8.24 16.75 -3.27
C VAL A 250 -9.09 15.48 -3.38
N LEU A 251 -9.24 14.97 -4.60
CA LEU A 251 -9.74 13.62 -4.87
C LEU A 251 -8.55 12.72 -5.15
N ILE A 252 -8.45 11.58 -4.46
CA ILE A 252 -7.48 10.52 -4.74
C ILE A 252 -8.21 9.33 -5.32
N GLY A 253 -7.75 8.84 -6.46
CA GLY A 253 -8.28 7.64 -7.11
C GLY A 253 -7.15 6.84 -7.75
N ALA A 254 -7.51 5.79 -8.48
CA ALA A 254 -6.55 4.96 -9.17
C ALA A 254 -7.04 4.52 -10.55
N VAL A 255 -6.08 4.27 -11.44
CA VAL A 255 -6.30 3.66 -12.75
C VAL A 255 -6.04 2.16 -12.65
N GLY A 256 -6.89 1.36 -13.29
CA GLY A 256 -6.76 -0.10 -13.32
C GLY A 256 -7.75 -0.79 -12.38
N SER A 257 -7.49 -2.07 -12.08
CA SER A 257 -8.34 -2.91 -11.24
C SER A 257 -7.99 -2.86 -9.74
N VAL A 258 -6.82 -2.29 -9.38
CA VAL A 258 -6.32 -2.18 -8.01
C VAL A 258 -6.21 -0.72 -7.63
N PHE A 259 -6.66 -0.37 -6.41
CA PHE A 259 -6.52 0.98 -5.91
C PHE A 259 -5.05 1.26 -5.53
N CYS A 260 -4.54 0.51 -4.54
CA CYS A 260 -3.16 0.59 -4.09
C CYS A 260 -2.82 -0.67 -3.29
N CYS A 261 -1.77 -1.40 -3.69
CA CYS A 261 -1.37 -2.63 -2.99
C CYS A 261 -0.38 -2.43 -1.83
N GLY A 262 -0.16 -1.18 -1.41
CA GLY A 262 0.72 -0.85 -0.28
C GLY A 262 2.18 -0.73 -0.71
N LEU A 263 3.11 -1.09 0.17
CA LEU A 263 4.54 -0.99 -0.11
C LEU A 263 4.98 -1.90 -1.26
N ASP A 264 5.85 -1.39 -2.12
CA ASP A 264 6.51 -2.19 -3.15
C ASP A 264 7.61 -3.06 -2.51
N PHE A 265 7.21 -4.23 -2.01
CA PHE A 265 8.13 -5.19 -1.40
C PHE A 265 9.16 -5.75 -2.38
N LEU A 266 8.85 -5.81 -3.67
CA LEU A 266 9.80 -6.28 -4.69
C LEU A 266 10.92 -5.26 -4.90
N TYR A 267 10.58 -3.98 -4.94
CA TYR A 267 11.58 -2.90 -4.88
C TYR A 267 12.37 -2.97 -3.58
N PHE A 268 11.67 -3.07 -2.45
CA PHE A 268 12.30 -2.93 -1.14
C PHE A 268 13.27 -4.06 -0.82
N ILE A 269 12.91 -5.32 -1.13
CA ILE A 269 13.78 -6.46 -0.82
C ILE A 269 15.11 -6.40 -1.60
N ARG A 270 15.09 -5.88 -2.84
CA ARG A 270 16.31 -5.67 -3.64
C ARG A 270 17.25 -4.67 -2.99
N ARG A 271 16.70 -3.62 -2.34
CA ARG A 271 17.50 -2.63 -1.60
C ARG A 271 18.02 -3.18 -0.28
N LEU A 272 17.22 -3.98 0.43
CA LEU A 272 17.67 -4.64 1.66
C LEU A 272 18.85 -5.59 1.43
N ALA A 273 18.99 -6.15 0.22
CA ALA A 273 20.14 -6.97 -0.16
C ALA A 273 21.45 -6.15 -0.31
N ASP A 274 21.37 -4.85 -0.60
CA ASP A 274 22.54 -3.96 -0.73
C ASP A 274 23.10 -3.59 0.66
N ASP A 275 22.26 -2.97 1.50
CA ASP A 275 22.58 -2.61 2.89
C ASP A 275 21.29 -2.59 3.72
N ARG A 276 21.01 -3.70 4.40
CA ARG A 276 19.80 -3.90 5.20
C ARG A 276 19.56 -2.78 6.22
N LYS A 277 20.59 -2.38 6.97
CA LYS A 277 20.41 -1.40 8.07
C LYS A 277 20.15 -0.01 7.51
N LYS A 278 20.91 0.40 6.49
CA LYS A 278 20.75 1.71 5.87
C LYS A 278 19.43 1.84 5.13
N GLU A 279 19.08 0.83 4.32
CA GLU A 279 17.87 0.88 3.50
C GLU A 279 16.60 0.70 4.32
N SER A 280 16.63 -0.03 5.45
CA SER A 280 15.49 -0.08 6.39
C SER A 280 15.19 1.26 7.03
N ILE A 281 16.22 1.99 7.49
CA ILE A 281 16.09 3.33 8.06
C ILE A 281 15.51 4.29 7.03
N LYS A 282 16.10 4.30 5.82
CA LYS A 282 15.67 5.16 4.73
C LYS A 282 14.22 4.90 4.29
N MET A 283 13.81 3.64 4.20
CA MET A 283 12.42 3.31 3.84
C MET A 283 11.45 3.74 4.95
N ALA A 284 11.77 3.49 6.22
CA ALA A 284 10.94 3.92 7.33
C ALA A 284 10.79 5.45 7.37
N GLU A 285 11.86 6.21 7.10
CA GLU A 285 11.80 7.68 7.00
C GLU A 285 10.97 8.17 5.79
N THR A 286 11.05 7.46 4.66
CA THR A 286 10.23 7.74 3.49
C THR A 286 8.74 7.55 3.80
N ILE A 287 8.39 6.46 4.49
CA ILE A 287 7.02 6.19 4.94
C ILE A 287 6.57 7.26 5.94
N ARG A 288 7.41 7.59 6.93
CA ARG A 288 7.12 8.60 7.94
C ARG A 288 6.76 9.94 7.32
N THR A 289 7.58 10.43 6.39
CA THR A 289 7.36 11.71 5.69
C THR A 289 6.13 11.66 4.78
N PHE A 290 5.89 10.52 4.14
CA PHE A 290 4.71 10.29 3.32
C PHE A 290 3.41 10.32 4.12
N VAL A 291 3.33 9.54 5.20
CA VAL A 291 2.18 9.50 6.11
C VAL A 291 1.96 10.88 6.73
N ASN A 292 3.03 11.58 7.15
CA ASN A 292 2.92 12.93 7.71
C ASN A 292 2.31 13.93 6.72
N THR A 293 2.48 13.73 5.41
CA THR A 293 1.84 14.57 4.39
C THR A 293 0.32 14.52 4.51
N PHE A 294 -0.27 13.35 4.75
CA PHE A 294 -1.71 13.20 4.98
C PHE A 294 -2.17 13.78 6.32
N ILE A 295 -1.35 13.61 7.37
CA ILE A 295 -1.66 14.14 8.71
C ILE A 295 -1.76 15.67 8.70
N GLN A 296 -0.83 16.34 8.00
CA GLN A 296 -0.72 17.81 7.96
C GLN A 296 -1.63 18.48 6.93
N PHE A 297 -2.19 17.74 5.98
CA PHE A 297 -2.91 18.32 4.86
C PHE A 297 -4.20 19.03 5.30
N ARG A 298 -4.33 20.33 5.00
CA ARG A 298 -5.39 21.20 5.53
C ARG A 298 -6.70 21.16 4.74
N LYS A 299 -6.64 20.94 3.43
CA LYS A 299 -7.83 20.83 2.57
C LYS A 299 -8.44 19.42 2.70
N PRO A 300 -9.75 19.21 2.49
CA PRO A 300 -10.33 17.88 2.50
C PRO A 300 -9.69 16.94 1.47
N ILE A 301 -9.52 15.67 1.85
CA ILE A 301 -9.06 14.57 0.99
C ILE A 301 -10.20 13.56 0.89
N VAL A 302 -10.67 13.33 -0.33
CA VAL A 302 -11.64 12.29 -0.65
C VAL A 302 -10.92 11.15 -1.36
N ALA A 303 -11.10 9.91 -0.89
CA ALA A 303 -10.57 8.71 -1.53
C ALA A 303 -11.69 7.97 -2.29
N ALA A 304 -11.48 7.73 -3.59
CA ALA A 304 -12.35 6.91 -4.42
C ALA A 304 -11.68 5.56 -4.71
N VAL A 305 -12.01 4.55 -3.91
CA VAL A 305 -11.40 3.22 -3.92
C VAL A 305 -12.13 2.32 -4.92
N ASN A 306 -11.59 2.18 -6.13
CA ASN A 306 -12.19 1.42 -7.23
C ASN A 306 -11.92 -0.10 -7.20
N GLY A 307 -11.05 -0.56 -6.31
CA GLY A 307 -10.60 -1.96 -6.24
C GLY A 307 -9.82 -2.24 -4.96
N PRO A 308 -9.04 -3.32 -4.91
CA PRO A 308 -8.30 -3.72 -3.71
C PRO A 308 -7.41 -2.61 -3.15
N ALA A 309 -7.45 -2.42 -1.82
CA ALA A 309 -6.54 -1.56 -1.06
C ALA A 309 -5.83 -2.42 0.00
N LEU A 310 -4.49 -2.49 -0.06
CA LEU A 310 -3.70 -3.38 0.79
C LEU A 310 -2.61 -2.64 1.56
N GLY A 311 -2.29 -3.12 2.77
CA GLY A 311 -1.21 -2.60 3.61
C GLY A 311 -1.31 -1.10 3.79
N LEU A 312 -0.23 -0.38 3.52
CA LEU A 312 -0.19 1.08 3.55
C LEU A 312 -1.29 1.74 2.68
N GLY A 313 -1.70 1.12 1.57
CA GLY A 313 -2.81 1.61 0.73
C GLY A 313 -4.16 1.60 1.43
N ALA A 314 -4.41 0.66 2.34
CA ALA A 314 -5.60 0.64 3.20
C ALA A 314 -5.41 1.49 4.47
N ALA A 315 -4.21 1.50 5.04
CA ALA A 315 -3.91 2.21 6.29
C ALA A 315 -3.94 3.74 6.15
N LEU A 316 -3.76 4.28 4.95
CA LEU A 316 -3.89 5.72 4.69
C LEU A 316 -5.34 6.21 4.63
N LEU A 317 -6.31 5.31 4.42
CA LEU A 317 -7.71 5.70 4.22
C LEU A 317 -8.32 6.44 5.42
N PRO A 318 -8.07 6.04 6.69
CA PRO A 318 -8.52 6.81 7.85
C PRO A 318 -7.85 8.18 8.01
N LEU A 319 -6.78 8.47 7.26
CA LEU A 319 -6.17 9.80 7.23
C LEU A 319 -6.82 10.71 6.18
N CYS A 320 -7.59 10.14 5.25
CA CYS A 320 -8.50 10.87 4.38
C CYS A 320 -9.77 11.28 5.15
N ASP A 321 -10.53 12.22 4.62
CA ASP A 321 -11.72 12.75 5.30
C ASP A 321 -13.01 12.04 4.85
N VAL A 322 -13.06 11.56 3.61
CA VAL A 322 -14.16 10.76 3.08
C VAL A 322 -13.62 9.61 2.23
N VAL A 323 -14.18 8.41 2.40
CA VAL A 323 -13.79 7.22 1.63
C VAL A 323 -15.01 6.63 0.96
N TRP A 324 -15.05 6.68 -0.38
CA TRP A 324 -16.06 6.00 -1.17
C TRP A 324 -15.46 4.78 -1.85
N ALA A 325 -16.07 3.62 -1.64
CA ALA A 325 -15.58 2.37 -2.17
C ALA A 325 -16.52 1.81 -3.24
N ASN A 326 -15.94 1.26 -4.29
CA ASN A 326 -16.65 0.40 -5.21
C ASN A 326 -17.05 -0.87 -4.47
N GLU A 327 -18.25 -1.40 -4.71
CA GLU A 327 -18.72 -2.64 -4.08
C GLU A 327 -17.74 -3.82 -4.25
N LYS A 328 -17.01 -3.86 -5.38
CA LYS A 328 -16.00 -4.90 -5.66
C LYS A 328 -14.66 -4.67 -4.95
N ALA A 329 -14.47 -3.53 -4.29
CA ALA A 329 -13.27 -3.26 -3.53
C ALA A 329 -13.22 -4.14 -2.27
N TRP A 330 -12.00 -4.41 -1.83
CA TRP A 330 -11.75 -5.08 -0.57
C TRP A 330 -10.47 -4.53 0.06
N PHE A 331 -10.37 -4.70 1.38
CA PHE A 331 -9.38 -4.04 2.22
C PHE A 331 -8.66 -5.08 3.06
N GLN A 332 -7.33 -4.98 3.14
CA GLN A 332 -6.53 -5.92 3.93
C GLN A 332 -5.24 -5.27 4.41
N THR A 333 -4.81 -5.57 5.64
CA THR A 333 -3.50 -5.15 6.18
C THR A 333 -2.70 -6.38 6.61
N PRO A 334 -2.10 -7.16 5.67
CA PRO A 334 -1.49 -8.45 5.97
C PRO A 334 -0.10 -8.33 6.64
N TYR A 335 0.03 -7.45 7.64
CA TYR A 335 1.32 -7.07 8.24
C TYR A 335 2.07 -8.26 8.84
N SER A 336 1.38 -9.11 9.60
CA SER A 336 1.96 -10.31 10.20
C SER A 336 2.45 -11.30 9.14
N THR A 337 1.75 -11.43 8.01
CA THR A 337 2.18 -12.30 6.90
C THR A 337 3.37 -11.73 6.14
N CYS A 338 3.47 -10.39 6.03
CA CYS A 338 4.58 -9.71 5.38
C CYS A 338 5.82 -9.54 6.29
N GLY A 339 5.73 -9.92 7.57
CA GLY A 339 6.80 -9.71 8.54
C GLY A 339 7.07 -8.25 8.86
N GLN A 340 6.02 -7.42 8.91
CA GLN A 340 6.11 -6.02 9.29
C GLN A 340 5.15 -5.70 10.45
N THR A 341 5.42 -4.60 11.14
CA THR A 341 4.45 -3.98 12.05
C THR A 341 3.49 -3.07 11.28
N PRO A 342 2.37 -2.66 11.90
CA PRO A 342 1.47 -1.67 11.30
C PRO A 342 2.16 -0.36 10.91
N ASP A 343 1.64 0.27 9.86
CA ASP A 343 2.05 1.57 9.35
C ASP A 343 0.83 2.48 9.09
N GLY A 344 1.03 3.70 8.59
CA GLY A 344 -0.07 4.61 8.19
C GLY A 344 -0.93 5.12 9.35
N CYS A 345 -0.39 5.13 10.57
CA CYS A 345 -1.11 5.37 11.82
C CYS A 345 -2.19 4.31 12.12
N SER A 346 -2.19 3.16 11.43
CA SER A 346 -3.24 2.14 11.58
C SER A 346 -3.29 1.52 12.97
N SER A 347 -2.17 1.51 13.72
CA SER A 347 -2.15 1.10 15.13
C SER A 347 -2.97 2.03 16.04
N PHE A 348 -3.21 3.27 15.61
CA PHE A 348 -4.02 4.26 16.33
C PHE A 348 -5.42 4.42 15.72
N THR A 349 -5.52 4.48 14.39
CA THR A 349 -6.77 4.79 13.69
C THR A 349 -7.72 3.60 13.66
N PHE A 350 -7.23 2.37 13.42
CA PHE A 350 -8.11 1.21 13.30
C PHE A 350 -8.85 0.92 14.62
N PRO A 351 -8.20 0.83 15.79
CA PRO A 351 -8.93 0.61 17.04
C PRO A 351 -9.99 1.66 17.33
N ARG A 352 -9.80 2.91 16.86
CA ARG A 352 -10.77 4.01 17.05
C ARG A 352 -11.98 3.91 16.14
N ILE A 353 -11.83 3.44 14.90
CA ILE A 353 -12.96 3.35 13.95
C ILE A 353 -13.75 2.05 14.10
N MET A 354 -13.11 0.94 14.46
CA MET A 354 -13.74 -0.40 14.47
C MET A 354 -13.65 -1.16 15.80
N GLY A 355 -13.06 -0.55 16.83
CA GLY A 355 -12.77 -1.20 18.10
C GLY A 355 -11.53 -2.10 18.06
N PRO A 356 -10.91 -2.40 19.22
CA PRO A 356 -9.64 -3.11 19.30
C PRO A 356 -9.72 -4.55 18.77
N ALA A 357 -10.82 -5.27 18.99
CA ALA A 357 -10.97 -6.65 18.52
C ALA A 357 -10.96 -6.73 16.98
N SER A 358 -11.80 -5.94 16.31
CA SER A 358 -11.82 -5.86 14.85
C SER A 358 -10.50 -5.37 14.28
N ALA A 359 -9.88 -4.38 14.94
CA ALA A 359 -8.58 -3.86 14.52
C ALA A 359 -7.51 -4.95 14.57
N ASN A 360 -7.48 -5.76 15.64
CA ASN A 360 -6.52 -6.86 15.77
C ASN A 360 -6.74 -7.97 14.73
N GLU A 361 -7.99 -8.29 14.34
CA GLU A 361 -8.24 -9.21 13.22
C GLU A 361 -7.61 -8.72 11.92
N LEU A 362 -7.62 -7.41 11.67
CA LEU A 362 -7.02 -6.83 10.47
C LEU A 362 -5.50 -6.70 10.59
N LEU A 363 -5.01 -6.15 11.70
CA LEU A 363 -3.61 -5.79 11.89
C LEU A 363 -2.72 -7.00 12.21
N LEU A 364 -3.22 -7.92 13.05
CA LEU A 364 -2.49 -9.13 13.46
C LEU A 364 -2.94 -10.36 12.65
N GLY A 365 -4.26 -10.46 12.39
CA GLY A 365 -4.82 -11.59 11.65
C GLY A 365 -4.72 -11.45 10.12
N GLY A 366 -4.47 -10.24 9.61
CA GLY A 366 -4.45 -9.98 8.17
C GLY A 366 -5.78 -10.27 7.48
N ARG A 367 -6.92 -10.16 8.19
CA ARG A 367 -8.25 -10.45 7.63
C ARG A 367 -8.57 -9.53 6.45
N LYS A 368 -9.22 -10.10 5.43
CA LYS A 368 -9.81 -9.35 4.31
C LYS A 368 -11.21 -8.86 4.67
N LEU A 369 -11.51 -7.61 4.33
CA LEU A 369 -12.85 -7.02 4.41
C LEU A 369 -13.37 -6.71 3.00
N THR A 370 -14.62 -7.07 2.74
CA THR A 370 -15.37 -6.52 1.60
C THR A 370 -15.64 -5.02 1.81
N ALA A 371 -16.03 -4.31 0.74
CA ALA A 371 -16.43 -2.91 0.84
C ALA A 371 -17.57 -2.68 1.85
N GLN A 372 -18.54 -3.60 1.92
CA GLN A 372 -19.65 -3.51 2.87
C GLN A 372 -19.19 -3.71 4.31
N GLU A 373 -18.36 -4.71 4.59
CA GLU A 373 -17.83 -4.92 5.94
C GLU A 373 -16.92 -3.76 6.39
N ALA A 374 -16.11 -3.22 5.47
CA ALA A 374 -15.29 -2.04 5.73
C ALA A 374 -16.15 -0.81 6.03
N CYS A 375 -17.30 -0.66 5.37
CA CYS A 375 -18.28 0.39 5.65
C CYS A 375 -18.90 0.23 7.05
N LEU A 376 -19.32 -0.99 7.41
CA LEU A 376 -19.87 -1.30 8.73
C LEU A 376 -18.86 -1.08 9.86
N LYS A 377 -17.56 -1.27 9.57
CA LYS A 377 -16.45 -1.04 10.51
C LYS A 377 -15.92 0.40 10.48
N GLY A 378 -16.55 1.32 9.73
CA GLY A 378 -16.17 2.73 9.70
C GLY A 378 -14.91 3.08 8.90
N LEU A 379 -14.33 2.13 8.16
CA LEU A 379 -13.19 2.38 7.25
C LEU A 379 -13.64 3.04 5.93
N VAL A 380 -14.87 2.76 5.50
CA VAL A 380 -15.49 3.30 4.29
C VAL A 380 -16.72 4.11 4.69
N SER A 381 -16.90 5.29 4.11
CA SER A 381 -18.06 6.16 4.36
C SER A 381 -19.29 5.71 3.58
N GLN A 382 -19.11 5.28 2.33
CA GLN A 382 -20.20 4.79 1.48
C GLN A 382 -19.69 3.79 0.43
N VAL A 383 -20.48 2.75 0.18
CA VAL A 383 -20.27 1.80 -0.91
C VAL A 383 -21.13 2.20 -2.11
N LEU A 384 -20.52 2.23 -3.29
CA LEU A 384 -21.15 2.66 -4.54
C LEU A 384 -21.10 1.52 -5.57
N TRP A 385 -22.13 1.45 -6.42
CA TRP A 385 -22.29 0.38 -7.39
C TRP A 385 -21.21 0.41 -8.49
N PRO A 386 -20.69 -0.74 -8.94
CA PRO A 386 -19.60 -0.77 -9.91
C PRO A 386 -19.93 -0.12 -11.26
N GLY A 387 -21.20 -0.18 -11.69
CA GLY A 387 -21.64 0.36 -12.97
C GLY A 387 -21.67 1.89 -13.03
N THR A 388 -21.92 2.54 -11.89
CA THR A 388 -22.11 3.99 -11.74
C THR A 388 -21.02 4.66 -10.90
N PHE A 389 -20.10 3.89 -10.32
CA PHE A 389 -19.07 4.32 -9.38
C PHE A 389 -18.46 5.69 -9.70
N THR A 390 -17.83 5.84 -10.86
CA THR A 390 -17.16 7.09 -11.24
C THR A 390 -18.13 8.26 -11.37
N GLN A 391 -19.33 8.03 -11.92
CA GLN A 391 -20.33 9.08 -12.08
C GLN A 391 -20.81 9.57 -10.72
N GLU A 392 -21.09 8.64 -9.81
CA GLU A 392 -21.55 8.92 -8.46
C GLU A 392 -20.51 9.64 -7.59
N VAL A 393 -19.23 9.27 -7.71
CA VAL A 393 -18.12 9.99 -7.08
C VAL A 393 -18.05 11.42 -7.60
N MET A 394 -18.08 11.62 -8.92
CA MET A 394 -17.94 12.94 -9.52
C MET A 394 -19.11 13.86 -9.20
N LEU A 395 -20.34 13.33 -9.09
CA LEU A 395 -21.51 14.10 -8.66
C LEU A 395 -21.33 14.63 -7.23
N ARG A 396 -20.92 13.77 -6.29
CA ARG A 396 -20.69 14.16 -4.90
C ARG A 396 -19.49 15.11 -4.75
N ILE A 397 -18.46 14.99 -5.59
CA ILE A 397 -17.35 15.96 -5.62
C ILE A 397 -17.84 17.34 -6.03
N LYS A 398 -18.73 17.44 -7.03
CA LYS A 398 -19.32 18.73 -7.44
C LYS A 398 -20.10 19.38 -6.31
N GLU A 399 -20.83 18.60 -5.54
CA GLU A 399 -21.53 19.08 -4.34
C GLU A 399 -20.55 19.63 -3.29
N LEU A 400 -19.47 18.91 -3.01
CA LEU A 400 -18.44 19.38 -2.07
C LEU A 400 -17.72 20.64 -2.55
N VAL A 401 -17.42 20.74 -3.85
CA VAL A 401 -16.80 21.92 -4.46
C VAL A 401 -17.71 23.15 -4.37
N ALA A 402 -19.03 22.98 -4.40
CA ALA A 402 -19.98 24.09 -4.29
C ALA A 402 -19.94 24.75 -2.90
N VAL A 403 -19.45 24.04 -1.87
CA VAL A 403 -19.30 24.57 -0.52
C VAL A 403 -18.17 25.62 -0.48
N ASP A 404 -18.32 26.60 0.42
CA ASP A 404 -17.27 27.57 0.69
C ASP A 404 -15.97 26.89 1.16
N SER A 405 -14.83 27.36 0.64
CA SER A 405 -13.53 26.74 0.90
C SER A 405 -13.06 26.91 2.35
N GLN A 406 -13.40 28.04 2.98
CA GLN A 406 -13.04 28.31 4.36
C GLN A 406 -13.86 27.42 5.30
N VAL A 407 -15.16 27.27 5.03
CA VAL A 407 -16.02 26.34 5.79
C VAL A 407 -15.47 24.91 5.77
N LEU A 408 -15.06 24.41 4.60
CA LEU A 408 -14.49 23.06 4.49
C LEU A 408 -13.18 22.90 5.29
N GLN A 409 -12.28 23.88 5.20
CA GLN A 409 -10.99 23.84 5.89
C GLN A 409 -11.14 23.95 7.41
N GLU A 410 -11.97 24.88 7.90
CA GLU A 410 -12.25 25.05 9.33
C GLU A 410 -12.95 23.81 9.91
N SER A 411 -13.92 23.24 9.18
CA SER A 411 -14.59 22.00 9.60
C SER A 411 -13.59 20.85 9.76
N LYS A 412 -12.69 20.67 8.79
CA LYS A 412 -11.62 19.67 8.89
C LYS A 412 -10.65 19.99 10.03
N ALA A 413 -10.28 21.27 10.21
CA ALA A 413 -9.33 21.69 11.24
C ALA A 413 -9.85 21.38 12.65
N LEU A 414 -11.14 21.63 12.91
CA LEU A 414 -11.80 21.32 14.19
C LEU A 414 -11.79 19.81 14.49
N MET A 415 -12.07 18.96 13.50
CA MET A 415 -12.02 17.51 13.68
C MET A 415 -10.58 17.00 13.86
N ARG A 416 -9.65 17.48 13.02
CA ARG A 416 -8.26 16.99 12.99
C ARG A 416 -7.43 17.49 14.16
N SER A 417 -7.70 18.68 14.71
CA SER A 417 -6.90 19.27 15.81
C SER A 417 -6.84 18.38 17.06
N THR A 418 -7.94 17.68 17.36
CA THR A 418 -8.06 16.79 18.53
C THR A 418 -7.17 15.56 18.48
N SER A 419 -6.79 15.11 17.27
CA SER A 419 -6.07 13.85 17.06
C SER A 419 -4.72 14.03 16.38
N ARG A 420 -4.38 15.23 15.88
CA ARG A 420 -3.15 15.48 15.10
C ARG A 420 -1.88 15.04 15.81
N GLY A 421 -1.66 15.50 17.04
CA GLY A 421 -0.46 15.14 17.81
C GLY A 421 -0.39 13.63 18.10
N ALA A 422 -1.53 12.97 18.32
CA ALA A 422 -1.57 11.53 18.53
C ALA A 422 -1.27 10.74 17.24
N LEU A 423 -1.70 11.24 16.08
CA LEU A 423 -1.36 10.68 14.77
C LEU A 423 0.13 10.82 14.47
N GLU A 424 0.72 11.99 14.73
CA GLU A 424 2.16 12.23 14.56
C GLU A 424 2.99 11.26 15.42
N GLN A 425 2.61 11.09 16.69
CA GLN A 425 3.27 10.14 17.60
C GLN A 425 3.04 8.68 17.19
N ALA A 426 1.87 8.33 16.67
CA ALA A 426 1.61 6.99 16.14
C ALA A 426 2.51 6.69 14.94
N ASN A 427 2.59 7.63 14.00
CA ASN A 427 3.46 7.52 12.82
C ASN A 427 4.95 7.34 13.22
N GLU A 428 5.43 8.13 14.19
CA GLU A 428 6.81 8.00 14.69
C GLU A 428 7.06 6.62 15.32
N ARG A 429 6.18 6.17 16.22
CA ARG A 429 6.33 4.87 16.90
C ARG A 429 6.26 3.69 15.93
N GLU A 430 5.36 3.75 14.96
CA GLU A 430 5.26 2.73 13.91
C GLU A 430 6.55 2.67 13.08
N CYS A 431 7.08 3.82 12.66
CA CYS A 431 8.32 3.87 11.89
C CYS A 431 9.53 3.37 12.68
N GLU A 432 9.64 3.68 13.98
CA GLU A 432 10.69 3.12 14.84
C GLU A 432 10.57 1.60 15.04
N ALA A 433 9.34 1.07 15.08
CA ALA A 433 9.13 -0.38 15.08
C ALA A 433 9.55 -1.02 13.74
N LEU A 434 9.20 -0.40 12.61
CA LEU A 434 9.61 -0.86 11.28
C LEU A 434 11.13 -0.89 11.11
N LYS A 435 11.85 0.14 11.57
CA LYS A 435 13.32 0.18 11.56
C LYS A 435 13.92 -1.03 12.26
N ARG A 436 13.40 -1.38 13.45
CA ARG A 436 13.86 -2.53 14.24
C ARG A 436 13.55 -3.86 13.53
N VAL A 437 12.32 -4.03 13.03
CA VAL A 437 11.90 -5.28 12.38
C VAL A 437 12.66 -5.51 11.07
N TRP A 438 12.74 -4.52 10.19
CA TRP A 438 13.45 -4.64 8.91
C TRP A 438 14.98 -4.67 9.05
N GLY A 439 15.52 -4.09 10.13
CA GLY A 439 16.94 -4.24 10.46
C GLY A 439 17.33 -5.67 10.87
N SER A 440 16.36 -6.48 11.30
CA SER A 440 16.57 -7.87 11.70
C SER A 440 16.61 -8.85 10.52
N LEU A 441 17.29 -9.98 10.72
CA LEU A 441 17.30 -11.09 9.76
C LEU A 441 15.89 -11.66 9.55
N GLN A 442 15.17 -11.91 10.64
CA GLN A 442 13.83 -12.49 10.61
C GLN A 442 12.83 -11.64 9.81
N GLY A 443 12.90 -10.32 9.93
CA GLY A 443 12.03 -9.41 9.15
C GLY A 443 12.31 -9.49 7.65
N THR A 444 13.59 -9.61 7.25
CA THR A 444 13.98 -9.73 5.84
C THR A 444 13.53 -11.08 5.26
N ASP A 445 13.73 -12.17 6.00
CA ASP A 445 13.31 -13.52 5.60
C ASP A 445 11.79 -13.62 5.45
N SER A 446 11.03 -12.96 6.32
CA SER A 446 9.56 -12.93 6.24
C SER A 446 9.07 -12.22 4.98
N ILE A 447 9.71 -11.12 4.58
CA ILE A 447 9.40 -10.43 3.32
C ILE A 447 9.69 -11.34 2.12
N LEU A 448 10.83 -12.06 2.13
CA LEU A 448 11.17 -13.02 1.07
C LEU A 448 10.14 -14.14 0.95
N GLN A 449 9.77 -14.76 2.07
CA GLN A 449 8.75 -15.83 2.10
C GLN A 449 7.39 -15.33 1.59
N PHE A 450 7.01 -14.10 1.95
CA PHE A 450 5.78 -13.49 1.46
C PHE A 450 5.79 -13.32 -0.08
N LEU A 451 6.90 -12.84 -0.63
CA LEU A 451 7.05 -12.66 -2.09
C LEU A 451 7.05 -13.99 -2.85
N GLN A 452 7.67 -15.04 -2.29
CA GLN A 452 7.64 -16.39 -2.86
C GLN A 452 6.21 -16.93 -2.91
N LYS A 453 5.48 -16.89 -1.79
CA LYS A 453 4.08 -17.34 -1.72
C LYS A 453 3.17 -16.59 -2.68
N ARG A 454 3.37 -15.28 -2.87
CA ARG A 454 2.60 -14.50 -3.85
C ARG A 454 2.87 -14.91 -5.29
N THR A 455 4.08 -15.30 -5.60
CA THR A 455 4.47 -15.75 -6.95
C THR A 455 3.91 -17.15 -7.24
N GLU A 456 3.74 -17.99 -6.22
CA GLU A 456 3.12 -19.32 -6.34
C GLU A 456 1.58 -19.28 -6.43
N LEU A 457 0.95 -18.19 -6.00
CA LEU A 457 -0.50 -17.99 -5.99
C LEU A 457 -1.04 -17.18 -7.20
N CYS A 458 -0.16 -16.69 -8.07
CA CYS A 458 -0.48 -15.98 -9.31
C CYS A 458 -0.03 -16.81 -10.51
#